data_AF-A0A9D8M0I5-F1
#
_entry.id   AF-A0A9D8M0I5-F1
#
_cell.length_a   1.000
_cell.length_b   1.000
_cell.length_c   1.000
_cell.angle_alpha   90.00
_cell.angle_beta   90.00
_cell.angle_gamma   90.00
#
_symmetry.space_group_name_H-M   'P 1'
#
loop_
_entity.id
_entity.type
_entity.pdbx_description
1 polymer ?
#
loop_
_entity_poly.entity_id
_entity_poly.type
_entity_poly.pdbx_seq_one_letter_code
_entity_poly.pdbx_strand_id
1 'polypeptide(L)'
;LKQAGLGTLPGTAAEILDDRIRRYLCPDKIRTEQWADVIKEAHRQGLQTTSTIMFGSIEGPENWARHLEVLREIQRETGGFTEFVPLPFVHMEAPMYRKGRARRGPTWEEVVKIHAVARLALRGLIDNIQVSWVKCGLDGCKLILNAGANDLGGTLMNESISRAAGAAHGQEVPPDVMRETIWSIDRIPAERTTTYGIRRRFDATETVATPAG
;
A
#
# COMPACT_ATOMS: atom_id res chain seq x y z
N LEU A 1 16.96 -7.26 16.73
CA LEU A 1 16.15 -7.78 15.60
C LEU A 1 16.97 -7.94 14.32
N LYS A 2 17.70 -6.91 13.84
CA LYS A 2 18.55 -7.05 12.64
C LYS A 2 19.59 -8.18 12.73
N GLN A 3 20.35 -8.25 13.84
CA GLN A 3 21.29 -9.35 14.09
C GLN A 3 20.62 -10.73 14.19
N ALA A 4 19.30 -10.77 14.39
CA ALA A 4 18.51 -12.01 14.43
C ALA A 4 17.87 -12.35 13.06
N GLY A 5 18.22 -11.63 11.98
CA GLY A 5 17.82 -11.98 10.60
C GLY A 5 16.69 -11.15 9.99
N LEU A 6 16.25 -10.06 10.63
CA LEU A 6 15.23 -9.18 10.06
C LEU A 6 15.75 -8.45 8.80
N GLY A 7 15.12 -8.67 7.65
CA GLY A 7 15.54 -8.13 6.34
C GLY A 7 14.89 -6.81 5.93
N THR A 8 13.60 -6.61 6.24
CA THR A 8 12.83 -5.38 5.93
C THR A 8 11.79 -5.12 7.03
N LEU A 9 11.33 -3.89 7.16
CA LEU A 9 10.26 -3.51 8.09
C LEU A 9 9.00 -3.04 7.34
N PRO A 10 7.81 -3.52 7.72
CA PRO A 10 6.59 -2.97 7.15
C PRO A 10 6.36 -1.54 7.67
N GLY A 11 5.90 -0.64 6.80
CA GLY A 11 5.46 0.72 7.14
C GLY A 11 4.12 0.78 7.87
N THR A 12 3.72 -0.31 8.52
CA THR A 12 2.44 -0.41 9.22
C THR A 12 2.42 0.50 10.44
N ALA A 13 1.20 0.76 10.95
CA ALA A 13 0.92 1.68 12.06
C ALA A 13 1.12 3.19 11.79
N ALA A 14 1.48 3.56 10.56
CA ALA A 14 1.45 4.97 10.14
C ALA A 14 0.02 5.52 10.16
N GLU A 15 -1.01 4.76 9.78
CA GLU A 15 -2.40 5.24 9.62
C GLU A 15 -2.44 6.54 8.82
N ILE A 16 -2.43 7.68 9.51
CA ILE A 16 -2.21 9.02 8.97
C ILE A 16 -1.13 9.73 9.80
N LEU A 17 -0.24 10.48 9.15
CA LEU A 17 0.87 11.19 9.79
C LEU A 17 0.46 12.67 9.98
N ASP A 18 -0.63 12.85 10.71
CA ASP A 18 -1.17 14.14 11.14
C ASP A 18 -1.69 13.99 12.56
N ASP A 19 -0.93 14.51 13.54
CA ASP A 19 -1.23 14.37 14.97
C ASP A 19 -2.64 14.86 15.35
N ARG A 20 -3.21 15.80 14.59
CA ARG A 20 -4.58 16.29 14.82
C ARG A 20 -5.60 15.19 14.55
N ILE A 21 -5.37 14.39 13.50
CA ILE A 21 -6.21 13.24 13.16
C ILE A 21 -5.88 12.05 14.06
N ARG A 22 -4.59 11.77 14.30
CA ARG A 22 -4.15 10.64 15.14
C ARG A 22 -4.75 10.67 16.55
N ARG A 23 -4.92 11.87 17.13
CA ARG A 23 -5.58 12.06 18.43
C ARG A 23 -6.98 11.44 18.48
N TYR A 24 -7.69 11.42 17.35
CA TYR A 24 -9.02 10.83 17.25
C TYR A 24 -8.96 9.40 16.73
N LEU A 25 -8.14 9.15 15.70
CA LEU A 25 -8.07 7.87 14.99
C LEU A 25 -7.39 6.77 15.81
N CYS A 26 -6.29 7.11 16.49
CA CYS A 26 -5.40 6.17 17.15
C CYS A 26 -4.62 6.86 18.31
N PRO A 27 -5.32 7.32 19.36
CA PRO A 27 -4.73 8.13 20.43
C PRO A 27 -3.58 7.43 21.19
N ASP A 28 -3.61 6.10 21.23
CA ASP A 28 -2.60 5.29 21.94
C ASP A 28 -1.34 5.02 21.10
N LYS A 29 -1.33 5.40 19.82
CA LYS A 29 -0.16 5.25 18.95
C LYS A 29 0.81 6.41 19.13
N ILE A 30 2.09 6.13 18.91
CA ILE A 30 3.16 7.14 18.90
C ILE A 30 2.84 8.32 17.97
N ARG A 31 3.41 9.49 18.27
CA ARG A 31 3.23 10.70 17.47
C ARG A 31 3.94 10.59 16.12
N THR A 32 3.57 11.48 15.19
CA THR A 32 4.15 11.52 13.84
C THR A 32 5.69 11.61 13.86
N GLU A 33 6.24 12.49 14.70
CA GLU A 33 7.68 12.67 14.86
C GLU A 33 8.37 11.41 15.40
N GLN A 34 7.81 10.80 16.44
CA GLN A 34 8.34 9.55 17.00
C GLN A 34 8.30 8.40 15.99
N TRP A 35 7.25 8.32 15.17
CA TRP A 35 7.18 7.35 14.08
C TRP A 35 8.28 7.61 13.04
N ALA A 36 8.47 8.88 12.66
CA ALA A 36 9.53 9.27 11.72
C ALA A 36 10.92 8.93 12.26
N ASP A 37 11.18 9.16 13.55
CA ASP A 37 12.46 8.82 14.19
C ASP A 37 12.75 7.32 14.15
N VAL A 38 11.75 6.48 14.44
CA VAL A 38 11.88 5.02 14.36
C VAL A 38 12.22 4.56 12.94
N ILE A 39 11.56 5.12 11.94
CA ILE A 39 11.80 4.78 10.53
C ILE A 39 13.18 5.25 10.08
N LYS A 40 13.56 6.50 10.40
CA LYS A 40 14.88 7.03 10.08
C LYS A 40 15.98 6.20 10.74
N GLU A 41 15.78 5.78 11.99
CA GLU A 41 16.74 4.91 12.66
C GLU A 41 16.82 3.53 11.99
N ALA A 42 15.70 2.92 11.60
CA ALA A 42 15.72 1.68 10.84
C ALA A 42 16.53 1.83 9.53
N HIS A 43 16.33 2.93 8.80
CA HIS A 43 17.06 3.21 7.56
C HIS A 43 18.56 3.43 7.82
N ARG A 44 18.96 4.13 8.89
CA ARG A 44 20.38 4.29 9.29
C ARG A 44 21.02 2.95 9.64
N GLN A 45 20.25 2.03 10.20
CA GLN A 45 20.65 0.65 10.42
C GLN A 45 20.62 -0.18 9.13
N GLY A 46 20.45 0.42 7.95
CA GLY A 46 20.46 -0.27 6.65
C GLY A 46 19.25 -1.17 6.39
N LEU A 47 18.16 -1.01 7.16
CA LEU A 47 16.90 -1.70 6.88
C LEU A 47 16.09 -0.87 5.90
N GLN A 48 15.55 -1.52 4.88
CA GLN A 48 14.56 -0.89 4.01
C GLN A 48 13.16 -1.07 4.59
N THR A 49 12.29 -0.08 4.39
CA THR A 49 10.91 -0.12 4.87
C THR A 49 9.91 0.13 3.76
N THR A 50 8.67 -0.28 3.98
CA THR A 50 7.54 0.20 3.17
C THR A 50 6.94 1.44 3.83
N SER A 51 6.11 2.20 3.12
CA SER A 51 5.34 3.31 3.69
C SER A 51 3.85 3.11 3.39
N THR A 52 2.98 3.41 4.34
CA THR A 52 1.53 3.17 4.19
C THR A 52 0.72 4.39 4.61
N ILE A 53 -0.44 4.59 3.99
CA ILE A 53 -1.47 5.53 4.45
C ILE A 53 -2.82 4.81 4.53
N MET A 54 -3.54 4.98 5.62
CA MET A 54 -4.96 4.64 5.70
C MET A 54 -5.78 5.89 5.38
N PHE A 55 -6.73 5.76 4.44
CA PHE A 55 -7.50 6.91 3.97
C PHE A 55 -8.99 6.60 3.72
N GLY A 56 -9.81 7.65 3.66
CA GLY A 56 -11.26 7.60 3.59
C GLY A 56 -11.97 7.42 4.93
N SER A 57 -11.33 7.76 6.05
CA SER A 57 -11.92 7.62 7.39
C SER A 57 -12.50 8.95 7.92
N ILE A 58 -11.70 9.79 8.56
CA ILE A 58 -12.09 11.11 9.09
C ILE A 58 -11.25 12.25 8.50
N GLU A 59 -10.14 11.90 7.89
CA GLU A 59 -9.19 12.79 7.26
C GLU A 59 -9.63 13.16 5.82
N GLY A 60 -8.99 14.19 5.27
CA GLY A 60 -9.23 14.66 3.90
C GLY A 60 -7.93 15.03 3.16
N PRO A 61 -8.05 15.66 1.98
CA PRO A 61 -6.92 15.92 1.09
C PRO A 61 -5.74 16.67 1.73
N GLU A 62 -6.01 17.63 2.62
CA GLU A 62 -4.93 18.35 3.33
C GLU A 62 -4.12 17.43 4.25
N ASN A 63 -4.79 16.47 4.92
CA ASN A 63 -4.11 15.53 5.79
C ASN A 63 -3.29 14.52 4.98
N TRP A 64 -3.81 14.09 3.83
CA TRP A 64 -3.06 13.22 2.90
C TRP A 64 -1.81 13.92 2.38
N ALA A 65 -1.92 15.20 2.01
CA ALA A 65 -0.78 16.00 1.57
C ALA A 65 0.29 16.13 2.66
N ARG A 66 -0.10 16.40 3.92
CA ARG A 66 0.83 16.43 5.05
C ARG A 66 1.52 15.09 5.27
N HIS A 67 0.77 13.99 5.20
CA HIS A 67 1.34 12.65 5.31
C HIS A 67 2.39 12.41 4.21
N LEU A 68 2.07 12.73 2.95
CA LEU A 68 3.01 12.57 1.84
C LEU A 68 4.27 13.43 2.03
N GLU A 69 4.16 14.65 2.57
CA GLU A 69 5.36 15.47 2.82
C GLU A 69 6.26 14.87 3.90
N VAL A 70 5.69 14.32 4.98
CA VAL A 70 6.49 13.60 6.01
C VAL A 70 7.26 12.44 5.37
N LEU A 71 6.63 11.67 4.48
CA LEU A 71 7.32 10.59 3.76
C LEU A 71 8.42 11.13 2.84
N ARG A 72 8.17 12.23 2.13
CA ARG A 72 9.15 12.89 1.25
C ARG A 72 10.37 13.37 2.03
N GLU A 73 10.17 13.99 3.20
CA GLU A 73 11.26 14.46 4.06
C GLU A 73 12.13 13.30 4.53
N ILE A 74 11.52 12.23 5.06
CA ILE A 74 12.24 11.03 5.48
C ILE A 74 13.00 10.41 4.29
N GLN A 75 12.35 10.30 3.12
CA GLN A 75 12.97 9.69 1.95
C GLN A 75 14.14 10.50 1.39
N ARG A 76 14.03 11.84 1.37
CA ARG A 76 15.14 12.72 0.99
C ARG A 76 16.34 12.56 1.92
N GLU A 77 16.10 12.35 3.21
CA GLU A 77 17.17 12.16 4.19
C GLU A 77 17.82 10.76 4.10
N THR A 78 17.01 9.72 3.89
CA THR A 78 17.43 8.34 4.17
C THR A 78 17.38 7.38 2.99
N GLY A 79 16.56 7.64 1.98
CA GLY A 79 16.38 6.79 0.80
C GLY A 79 15.86 5.36 1.08
N GLY A 80 15.38 5.09 2.30
CA GLY A 80 15.12 3.71 2.76
C GLY A 80 13.74 3.16 2.42
N PHE A 81 12.78 3.98 1.97
CA PHE A 81 11.48 3.48 1.54
C PHE A 81 11.57 2.79 0.18
N THR A 82 10.99 1.59 0.10
CA THR A 82 10.89 0.83 -1.16
C THR A 82 9.60 1.10 -1.91
N GLU A 83 8.51 1.38 -1.19
CA GLU A 83 7.17 1.57 -1.76
C GLU A 83 6.27 2.45 -0.89
N PHE A 84 5.22 2.96 -1.51
CA PHE A 84 4.08 3.59 -0.87
C PHE A 84 2.80 2.80 -1.14
N VAL A 85 2.03 2.52 -0.08
CA VAL A 85 0.84 1.68 -0.13
C VAL A 85 -0.37 2.45 0.43
N PRO A 86 -1.23 3.00 -0.44
CA PRO A 86 -2.54 3.50 -0.03
C PRO A 86 -3.48 2.35 0.36
N LEU A 87 -4.07 2.45 1.54
CA LEU A 87 -4.97 1.46 2.11
C LEU A 87 -6.35 2.10 2.38
N PRO A 88 -7.36 1.78 1.56
CA PRO A 88 -8.73 2.21 1.83
C PRO A 88 -9.21 1.76 3.22
N PHE A 89 -9.78 2.69 3.97
CA PHE A 89 -10.41 2.39 5.25
C PHE A 89 -11.60 1.44 5.06
N VAL A 90 -11.62 0.34 5.83
CA VAL A 90 -12.72 -0.63 5.85
C VAL A 90 -13.42 -0.56 7.19
N HIS A 91 -14.69 -0.17 7.17
CA HIS A 91 -15.44 0.22 8.37
C HIS A 91 -16.06 -0.93 9.17
N MET A 92 -16.22 -2.11 8.56
CA MET A 92 -17.02 -3.22 9.12
C MET A 92 -16.61 -3.61 10.55
N GLU A 93 -15.30 -3.58 10.81
CA GLU A 93 -14.73 -3.93 12.12
C GLU A 93 -14.16 -2.74 12.90
N ALA A 94 -14.30 -1.52 12.37
CA ALA A 94 -13.70 -0.34 12.97
C ALA A 94 -14.57 0.22 14.12
N PRO A 95 -14.07 0.26 15.37
CA PRO A 95 -14.84 0.81 16.51
C PRO A 95 -15.26 2.27 16.32
N MET A 96 -14.48 3.03 15.55
CA MET A 96 -14.76 4.44 15.25
C MET A 96 -16.01 4.62 14.40
N TYR A 97 -16.18 3.75 13.41
CA TYR A 97 -17.35 3.75 12.55
C TYR A 97 -18.61 3.37 13.34
N ARG A 98 -18.51 2.32 14.18
CA ARG A 98 -19.63 1.89 15.05
C ARG A 98 -20.09 2.99 16.01
N LYS A 99 -19.19 3.89 16.41
CA LYS A 99 -19.48 5.07 17.23
C LYS A 99 -19.97 6.29 16.43
N GLY A 100 -20.18 6.17 15.11
CA GLY A 100 -20.60 7.26 14.23
C GLY A 100 -19.53 8.33 14.00
N ARG A 101 -18.25 8.02 14.25
CA ARG A 101 -17.14 8.98 14.23
C ARG A 101 -16.24 8.86 13.02
N ALA A 102 -16.54 7.99 12.06
CA ALA A 102 -15.78 7.83 10.82
C ALA A 102 -16.71 7.55 9.64
N ARG A 103 -16.24 7.83 8.43
CA ARG A 103 -16.92 7.44 7.19
C ARG A 103 -16.87 5.92 7.00
N ARG A 104 -17.62 5.41 6.03
CA ARG A 104 -17.60 3.99 5.63
C ARG A 104 -16.33 3.59 4.86
N GLY A 105 -15.54 4.57 4.44
CA GLY A 105 -14.43 4.40 3.53
C GLY A 105 -14.37 5.54 2.51
N PRO A 106 -13.34 5.51 1.65
CA PRO A 106 -13.18 6.50 0.60
C PRO A 106 -14.21 6.30 -0.52
N THR A 107 -14.50 7.36 -1.26
CA THR A 107 -15.16 7.24 -2.57
C THR A 107 -14.15 6.67 -3.58
N TRP A 108 -14.64 6.10 -4.69
CA TRP A 108 -13.73 5.58 -5.71
C TRP A 108 -12.87 6.68 -6.35
N GLU A 109 -13.42 7.89 -6.47
CA GLU A 109 -12.69 9.08 -6.90
C GLU A 109 -11.52 9.41 -5.96
N GLU A 110 -11.70 9.29 -4.65
CA GLU A 110 -10.64 9.49 -3.67
C GLU A 110 -9.55 8.42 -3.78
N VAL A 111 -9.92 7.15 -4.06
CA VAL A 111 -8.93 6.09 -4.31
C VAL A 111 -8.10 6.38 -5.56
N VAL A 112 -8.72 6.82 -6.65
CA VAL A 112 -7.98 7.22 -7.87
C VAL A 112 -7.09 8.42 -7.58
N LYS A 113 -7.63 9.45 -6.92
CA LYS A 113 -6.89 10.69 -6.59
C LYS A 113 -5.67 10.42 -5.74
N ILE A 114 -5.78 9.63 -4.67
CA ILE A 114 -4.63 9.41 -3.77
C ILE A 114 -3.48 8.69 -4.49
N HIS A 115 -3.76 7.75 -5.39
CA HIS A 115 -2.73 7.07 -6.16
C HIS A 115 -2.10 7.98 -7.21
N ALA A 116 -2.91 8.76 -7.94
CA ALA A 116 -2.42 9.71 -8.95
C ALA A 116 -1.58 10.83 -8.31
N VAL A 117 -2.07 11.41 -7.21
CA VAL A 117 -1.34 12.43 -6.47
C VAL A 117 -0.06 11.86 -5.87
N ALA A 118 -0.09 10.66 -5.31
CA ALA A 118 1.12 10.01 -4.80
C ALA A 118 2.15 9.78 -5.90
N ARG A 119 1.75 9.35 -7.11
CA ARG A 119 2.67 9.21 -8.25
C ARG A 119 3.37 10.52 -8.59
N LEU A 120 2.65 11.63 -8.58
CA LEU A 120 3.23 12.95 -8.86
C LEU A 120 4.09 13.45 -7.69
N ALA A 121 3.59 13.30 -6.47
CA ALA A 121 4.24 13.79 -5.26
C ALA A 121 5.44 12.94 -4.84
N LEU A 122 5.54 11.68 -5.23
CA LEU A 122 6.65 10.81 -4.81
C LEU A 122 7.65 10.52 -5.95
N ARG A 123 7.45 11.12 -7.12
CA ARG A 123 8.31 10.92 -8.30
C ARG A 123 9.78 11.15 -7.97
N GLY A 124 10.62 10.13 -8.21
CA GLY A 124 12.07 10.19 -7.96
C GLY A 124 12.46 10.11 -6.48
N LEU A 125 11.49 9.92 -5.59
CA LEU A 125 11.70 9.68 -4.16
C LEU A 125 11.27 8.26 -3.79
N ILE A 126 10.01 7.91 -4.06
CA ILE A 126 9.44 6.58 -3.85
C ILE A 126 8.73 6.17 -5.15
N ASP A 127 9.42 5.41 -5.99
CA ASP A 127 8.93 5.12 -7.34
C ASP A 127 7.89 3.99 -7.38
N ASN A 128 7.78 3.21 -6.31
CA ASN A 128 6.84 2.11 -6.26
C ASN A 128 5.59 2.49 -5.48
N ILE A 129 4.44 2.35 -6.14
CA ILE A 129 3.12 2.58 -5.56
C ILE A 129 2.31 1.31 -5.77
N GLN A 130 1.94 0.70 -4.65
CA GLN A 130 1.18 -0.54 -4.62
C GLN A 130 -0.32 -0.24 -4.56
N VAL A 131 -1.12 -1.03 -5.29
CA VAL A 131 -2.56 -1.12 -5.10
C VAL A 131 -2.92 -2.46 -4.45
N SER A 132 -3.74 -2.44 -3.41
CA SER A 132 -4.21 -3.66 -2.74
C SER A 132 -5.42 -4.26 -3.44
N TRP A 133 -5.24 -5.38 -4.14
CA TRP A 133 -6.33 -6.12 -4.79
C TRP A 133 -7.39 -6.63 -3.81
N VAL A 134 -7.01 -6.92 -2.56
CA VAL A 134 -7.94 -7.34 -1.50
C VAL A 134 -8.94 -6.23 -1.15
N LYS A 135 -8.53 -4.97 -1.30
CA LYS A 135 -9.36 -3.79 -1.01
C LYS A 135 -10.12 -3.28 -2.22
N CYS A 136 -9.49 -3.31 -3.40
CA CYS A 136 -10.02 -2.69 -4.61
C CYS A 136 -10.66 -3.68 -5.60
N GLY A 137 -10.44 -4.98 -5.43
CA GLY A 137 -10.72 -5.98 -6.47
C GLY A 137 -9.82 -5.82 -7.70
N LEU A 138 -9.80 -6.83 -8.58
CA LEU A 138 -8.94 -6.81 -9.76
C LEU A 138 -9.32 -5.71 -10.76
N ASP A 139 -10.62 -5.45 -10.96
CA ASP A 139 -11.06 -4.38 -11.87
C ASP A 139 -10.72 -2.99 -11.33
N GLY A 140 -10.84 -2.79 -10.00
CA GLY A 140 -10.37 -1.57 -9.37
C GLY A 140 -8.85 -1.41 -9.52
N CYS A 141 -8.09 -2.49 -9.35
CA CYS A 141 -6.65 -2.49 -9.58
C CYS A 141 -6.26 -2.10 -11.00
N LYS A 142 -6.96 -2.57 -12.04
CA LYS A 142 -6.72 -2.16 -13.44
C LYS A 142 -6.79 -0.64 -13.60
N LEU A 143 -7.84 -0.02 -13.04
CA LEU A 143 -8.00 1.44 -13.06
C LEU A 143 -6.84 2.14 -12.34
N ILE A 144 -6.45 1.65 -11.17
CA ILE A 144 -5.42 2.27 -10.33
C ILE A 144 -4.01 2.09 -10.90
N LEU A 145 -3.72 0.97 -11.55
CA LEU A 145 -2.49 0.78 -12.32
C LEU A 145 -2.37 1.88 -13.38
N ASN A 146 -3.46 2.18 -14.10
CA ASN A 146 -3.51 3.29 -15.06
C ASN A 146 -3.54 4.69 -14.43
N ALA A 147 -3.81 4.80 -13.12
CA ALA A 147 -3.82 6.06 -12.40
C ALA A 147 -2.51 6.39 -11.66
N GLY A 148 -1.51 5.50 -11.68
CA GLY A 148 -0.19 5.80 -11.11
C GLY A 148 0.44 4.67 -10.29
N ALA A 149 -0.30 3.61 -9.97
CA ALA A 149 0.30 2.42 -9.37
C ALA A 149 1.14 1.64 -10.40
N ASN A 150 2.17 0.96 -9.90
CA ASN A 150 3.02 0.06 -10.69
C ASN A 150 3.22 -1.29 -10.01
N ASP A 151 2.56 -1.53 -8.87
CA ASP A 151 2.61 -2.78 -8.14
C ASP A 151 1.20 -3.24 -7.76
N LEU A 152 0.87 -4.49 -8.09
CA LEU A 152 -0.42 -5.12 -7.80
C LEU A 152 -0.43 -5.81 -6.43
N GLY A 153 0.70 -5.77 -5.71
CA GLY A 153 0.90 -6.47 -4.46
C GLY A 153 1.19 -7.97 -4.67
N GLY A 154 1.43 -8.66 -3.56
CA GLY A 154 1.78 -10.08 -3.56
C GLY A 154 0.58 -11.02 -3.66
N THR A 155 0.86 -12.26 -4.05
CA THR A 155 -0.08 -13.38 -3.95
C THR A 155 -0.26 -13.76 -2.49
N LEU A 156 -1.48 -13.63 -1.97
CA LEU A 156 -1.81 -14.11 -0.64
C LEU A 156 -2.11 -15.61 -0.74
N MET A 157 -1.22 -16.44 -0.20
CA MET A 157 -1.50 -17.86 0.02
C MET A 157 -2.12 -17.98 1.42
N ASN A 158 -3.45 -18.15 1.46
CA ASN A 158 -4.22 -18.54 2.66
C ASN A 158 -4.20 -17.52 3.82
N GLU A 159 -4.85 -16.36 3.66
CA GLU A 159 -4.83 -15.30 4.68
C GLU A 159 -6.12 -15.24 5.55
N SER A 160 -6.01 -15.65 6.82
CA SER A 160 -7.07 -15.54 7.84
C SER A 160 -7.26 -14.13 8.41
N ILE A 161 -6.34 -13.19 8.15
CA ILE A 161 -6.37 -11.82 8.68
C ILE A 161 -7.33 -10.94 7.87
N SER A 162 -7.34 -11.07 6.54
CA SER A 162 -8.29 -10.37 5.67
C SER A 162 -9.76 -10.73 5.97
N ARG A 163 -10.01 -11.96 6.45
CA ARG A 163 -11.31 -12.40 7.02
C ARG A 163 -11.70 -11.63 8.27
N ALA A 164 -10.76 -11.40 9.20
CA ALA A 164 -11.01 -10.65 10.43
C ALA A 164 -11.23 -9.14 10.18
N ALA A 165 -10.82 -8.62 9.01
CA ALA A 165 -11.00 -7.22 8.64
C ALA A 165 -12.19 -6.95 7.68
N GLY A 166 -12.94 -7.97 7.29
CA GLY A 166 -14.17 -7.84 6.49
C GLY A 166 -13.96 -7.50 5.00
N ALA A 167 -12.84 -7.92 4.39
CA ALA A 167 -12.63 -7.74 2.95
C ALA A 167 -13.55 -8.66 2.12
N ALA A 168 -14.12 -8.14 1.03
CA ALA A 168 -15.08 -8.85 0.18
C ALA A 168 -14.46 -9.56 -1.03
N HIS A 169 -13.20 -9.24 -1.39
CA HIS A 169 -12.58 -9.71 -2.62
C HIS A 169 -11.52 -10.80 -2.34
N GLY A 170 -11.95 -12.07 -2.45
CA GLY A 170 -11.07 -13.24 -2.60
C GLY A 170 -10.24 -13.68 -1.39
N GLN A 171 -9.83 -14.96 -1.37
CA GLN A 171 -8.91 -15.54 -0.37
C GLN A 171 -7.49 -15.70 -0.91
N GLU A 172 -7.36 -15.76 -2.25
CA GLU A 172 -6.13 -15.98 -2.98
C GLU A 172 -6.33 -15.45 -4.41
N VAL A 173 -5.32 -14.82 -4.97
CA VAL A 173 -5.23 -14.51 -6.40
C VAL A 173 -3.97 -15.19 -6.91
N PRO A 174 -4.09 -16.24 -7.75
CA PRO A 174 -2.95 -16.92 -8.34
C PRO A 174 -2.08 -16.00 -9.20
N PRO A 175 -0.77 -16.28 -9.34
CA PRO A 175 0.14 -15.47 -10.17
C PRO A 175 -0.32 -15.30 -11.63
N ASP A 176 -0.91 -16.33 -12.22
CA ASP A 176 -1.49 -16.32 -13.57
C ASP A 176 -2.61 -15.30 -13.71
N VAL A 177 -3.54 -15.24 -12.75
CA VAL A 177 -4.62 -14.24 -12.74
C VAL A 177 -4.06 -12.82 -12.61
N MET A 178 -2.99 -12.63 -11.82
CA MET A 178 -2.30 -11.33 -11.74
C MET A 178 -1.67 -10.94 -13.08
N ARG A 179 -1.02 -11.89 -13.77
CA ARG A 179 -0.44 -11.65 -15.10
C ARG A 179 -1.51 -11.29 -16.12
N GLU A 180 -2.60 -12.05 -16.18
CA GLU A 180 -3.74 -11.77 -17.06
C GLU A 180 -4.34 -10.39 -16.80
N THR A 181 -4.49 -10.02 -15.52
CA THR A 181 -4.98 -8.69 -15.13
C THR A 181 -4.07 -7.59 -15.67
N ILE A 182 -2.75 -7.76 -15.58
CA ILE A 182 -1.77 -6.77 -16.04
C ILE A 182 -1.71 -6.71 -17.57
N TRP A 183 -1.72 -7.85 -18.27
CA TRP A 183 -1.77 -7.89 -19.73
C TRP A 183 -3.05 -7.28 -20.29
N SER A 184 -4.19 -7.45 -19.61
CA SER A 184 -5.48 -6.91 -20.05
C SER A 184 -5.55 -5.37 -20.14
N ILE A 185 -4.53 -4.68 -19.62
CA ILE A 185 -4.38 -3.22 -19.69
C ILE A 185 -3.08 -2.81 -20.41
N ASP A 186 -2.59 -3.67 -21.31
CA ASP A 186 -1.40 -3.43 -22.15
C ASP A 186 -0.12 -3.13 -21.36
N ARG A 187 0.03 -3.75 -20.18
CA ARG A 187 1.23 -3.67 -19.35
C ARG A 187 1.98 -5.01 -19.30
N ILE A 188 3.26 -4.94 -18.96
CA ILE A 188 4.14 -6.10 -18.84
C ILE A 188 4.24 -6.50 -17.35
N PRO A 189 3.72 -7.66 -16.95
CA PRO A 189 3.88 -8.16 -15.60
C PRO A 189 5.34 -8.54 -15.32
N ALA A 190 5.77 -8.28 -14.10
CA ALA A 190 7.10 -8.64 -13.62
C ALA A 190 7.04 -9.19 -12.20
N GLU A 191 7.74 -10.29 -11.97
CA GLU A 191 7.99 -10.81 -10.63
C GLU A 191 9.14 -10.02 -9.99
N ARG A 192 8.92 -9.53 -8.77
CA ARG A 192 9.88 -8.70 -8.03
C ARG A 192 10.30 -9.36 -6.71
N THR A 193 11.47 -8.98 -6.20
CA THR A 193 11.84 -9.20 -4.80
C THR A 193 11.12 -8.18 -3.90
N THR A 194 11.20 -8.37 -2.57
CA THR A 194 10.71 -7.40 -1.57
C THR A 194 11.30 -6.00 -1.75
N THR A 195 12.54 -5.93 -2.25
CA THR A 195 13.28 -4.70 -2.49
C THR A 195 13.17 -4.21 -3.94
N TYR A 196 12.17 -4.70 -4.68
CA TYR A 196 11.84 -4.32 -6.05
C TYR A 196 12.88 -4.68 -7.14
N GLY A 197 13.81 -5.60 -6.84
CA GLY A 197 14.65 -6.21 -7.86
C GLY A 197 13.80 -7.09 -8.79
N ILE A 198 13.84 -6.85 -10.10
CA ILE A 198 13.10 -7.65 -11.07
C ILE A 198 13.74 -9.03 -11.21
N ARG A 199 13.00 -10.08 -10.89
CA ARG A 199 13.42 -11.48 -11.06
C ARG A 199 13.11 -11.99 -12.46
N ARG A 200 11.90 -11.69 -12.95
CA ARG A 200 11.42 -12.14 -14.26
C ARG A 200 10.40 -11.16 -14.82
N ARG A 201 10.42 -10.95 -16.13
CA ARG A 201 9.33 -10.30 -16.89
C ARG A 201 8.61 -11.39 -17.71
N PHE A 202 7.30 -11.25 -17.90
CA PHE A 202 6.52 -12.20 -18.68
C PHE A 202 5.95 -11.47 -19.91
N ASP A 203 6.39 -11.88 -21.09
CA ASP A 203 5.92 -11.34 -22.36
C ASP A 203 4.54 -11.92 -22.72
N ALA A 204 3.75 -11.17 -23.50
CA ALA A 204 2.37 -11.52 -23.83
C ALA A 204 2.23 -12.85 -24.61
N THR A 205 3.31 -13.38 -25.18
CA THR A 205 3.33 -14.66 -25.89
C THR A 205 3.41 -15.87 -24.96
N GLU A 206 3.72 -15.67 -23.68
CA GLU A 206 3.66 -16.72 -22.65
C GLU A 206 2.22 -16.91 -22.16
N THR A 207 1.29 -17.24 -23.06
CA THR A 207 -0.09 -17.63 -22.68
C THR A 207 -0.03 -18.86 -21.78
N VAL A 208 -0.78 -18.80 -20.67
CA VAL A 208 -0.88 -19.87 -19.67
C VAL A 208 -1.33 -21.15 -20.37
N ALA A 209 -0.50 -22.20 -20.31
CA ALA A 209 -0.92 -23.53 -20.73
C ALA A 209 -2.17 -23.91 -19.90
N THR A 210 -3.30 -24.13 -20.59
CA THR A 210 -4.52 -24.64 -19.97
C THR A 210 -4.18 -25.94 -19.23
N PRO A 211 -4.59 -26.13 -17.95
CA PRO A 211 -4.39 -27.41 -17.30
C PRO A 211 -5.09 -28.48 -18.13
N ALA A 212 -4.36 -29.52 -18.52
CA ALA A 212 -4.99 -30.72 -19.08
C ALA A 212 -6.02 -31.24 -18.05
N GLY A 213 -7.25 -31.48 -18.53
CA GLY A 213 -8.41 -31.81 -17.71
C GLY A 213 -8.37 -33.18 -17.02
#